data_AF-A0A7R9DV11-F1
#
_entry.id   AF-A0A7R9DV11-F1
#
_cell.length_a   1.000
_cell.length_b   1.000
_cell.length_c   1.000
_cell.angle_alpha   90.00
_cell.angle_beta   90.00
_cell.angle_gamma   90.00
#
_symmetry.space_group_name_H-M   'P 1'
#
loop_
_entity.id
_entity.type
_entity.pdbx_description
1 polymer ?
#
loop_
_entity_poly.entity_id
_entity_poly.type
_entity_poly.pdbx_seq_one_letter_code
_entity_poly.pdbx_strand_id
1 'polypeptide(L)'
;MEGSNRTLRDLIVAHRSDPSLQLNPLSMKINGIVDAAVMGGITNYEKAFFQPEYSETHADDAASIDKLKDLIASQIPLLEVAIQLHRQRAPVSLGPFQQRLEECFSDMQTHVEHNYGKKSTELKLDTPHSVTMRRQFSGVTGNLDHRLSEVSLASSE
;
A
#
# COMPACT_ATOMS: atom_id res chain seq x y z
N MET A 1 -16.90 5.68 3.79
CA MET A 1 -15.59 5.24 3.24
C MET A 1 -14.89 4.18 4.10
N GLU A 2 -14.78 4.38 5.42
CA GLU A 2 -14.01 3.49 6.32
C GLU A 2 -14.35 1.99 6.18
N GLY A 3 -15.64 1.63 6.20
CA GLY A 3 -16.08 0.25 6.02
C GLY A 3 -15.64 -0.35 4.68
N SER A 4 -15.62 0.45 3.61
CA SER A 4 -15.17 -0.01 2.29
C SER A 4 -13.68 -0.39 2.30
N ASN A 5 -12.85 0.45 2.93
CA ASN A 5 -11.41 0.20 3.07
C ASN A 5 -11.14 -1.03 3.92
N ARG A 6 -11.89 -1.20 5.01
CA ARG A 6 -11.81 -2.37 5.89
C ARG A 6 -12.11 -3.66 5.13
N THR A 7 -13.25 -3.72 4.44
CA THR A 7 -13.62 -4.89 3.63
C THR A 7 -12.60 -5.19 2.53
N LEU A 8 -12.07 -4.17 1.85
CA LEU A 8 -11.04 -4.38 0.83
C LEU A 8 -9.76 -4.96 1.45
N ARG A 9 -9.32 -4.44 2.59
CA ARG A 9 -8.18 -4.98 3.35
C ARG A 9 -8.41 -6.43 3.77
N ASP A 10 -9.58 -6.75 4.31
CA ASP A 10 -9.91 -8.11 4.76
C ASP A 10 -9.89 -9.10 3.59
N LEU A 11 -10.43 -8.70 2.43
CA LEU A 11 -10.36 -9.51 1.20
C LEU A 11 -8.92 -9.72 0.74
N ILE A 12 -8.08 -8.67 0.74
CA ILE A 12 -6.65 -8.80 0.39
C ILE A 12 -5.97 -9.82 1.31
N VAL A 13 -6.18 -9.73 2.62
CA VAL A 13 -5.56 -10.63 3.60
C VAL A 13 -6.06 -12.06 3.38
N ALA A 14 -7.37 -12.27 3.27
CA ALA A 14 -7.96 -13.59 3.05
C ALA A 14 -7.41 -14.25 1.77
N HIS A 15 -7.37 -13.52 0.66
CA HIS A 15 -6.88 -14.03 -0.63
C HIS A 15 -5.37 -14.30 -0.66
N ARG A 16 -4.58 -13.67 0.23
CA ARG A 16 -3.16 -13.98 0.41
C ARG A 16 -2.96 -15.23 1.26
N SER A 17 -3.75 -15.37 2.32
CA SER A 17 -3.69 -16.52 3.22
C SER A 17 -4.21 -17.80 2.58
N ASP A 18 -5.21 -17.68 1.69
CA ASP A 18 -5.82 -18.83 1.01
C ASP A 18 -5.94 -18.59 -0.51
N PRO A 19 -5.01 -19.15 -1.31
CA PRO A 19 -5.06 -19.09 -2.76
C PRO A 19 -6.22 -19.87 -3.41
N SER A 20 -6.95 -20.71 -2.66
CA SER A 20 -8.08 -21.47 -3.17
C SER A 20 -9.39 -20.67 -3.21
N LEU A 21 -9.46 -19.54 -2.51
CA LEU A 21 -10.65 -18.68 -2.47
C LEU A 21 -11.03 -18.17 -3.87
N GLN A 22 -12.32 -18.19 -4.20
CA GLN A 22 -12.84 -17.70 -5.47
C GLN A 22 -12.56 -16.20 -5.63
N LEU A 23 -12.05 -15.77 -6.79
CA LEU A 23 -11.60 -14.40 -7.03
C LEU A 23 -12.76 -13.38 -7.12
N ASN A 24 -13.96 -13.83 -7.47
CA ASN A 24 -15.11 -12.98 -7.77
C ASN A 24 -15.44 -11.91 -6.70
N PRO A 25 -15.44 -12.21 -5.38
CA PRO A 25 -15.70 -11.20 -4.36
C PRO A 25 -14.65 -10.07 -4.37
N LEU A 26 -13.38 -10.40 -4.59
CA LEU A 26 -12.31 -9.40 -4.75
C LEU A 26 -12.51 -8.60 -6.04
N SER A 27 -12.79 -9.28 -7.17
CA SER A 27 -13.06 -8.63 -8.46
C SER A 27 -14.20 -7.61 -8.38
N MET A 28 -15.33 -8.01 -7.80
CA MET A 28 -16.50 -7.15 -7.62
C MET A 28 -16.19 -5.97 -6.70
N LYS A 29 -15.44 -6.20 -5.61
CA LYS A 29 -15.07 -5.15 -4.67
C LYS A 29 -14.16 -4.10 -5.31
N ILE A 30 -13.13 -4.52 -6.05
CA ILE A 30 -12.24 -3.59 -6.76
C ILE A 30 -13.04 -2.80 -7.78
N ASN A 31 -13.79 -3.48 -8.65
CA ASN A 31 -14.56 -2.84 -9.73
C ASN A 31 -15.56 -1.81 -9.18
N GLY A 32 -16.30 -2.15 -8.12
CA GLY A 32 -17.26 -1.23 -7.52
C GLY A 32 -16.65 0.01 -6.87
N ILE A 33 -15.32 0.03 -6.66
CA ILE A 33 -14.59 1.20 -6.17
C ILE A 33 -14.02 2.00 -7.33
N VAL A 34 -13.29 1.36 -8.25
CA VAL A 34 -12.58 2.06 -9.34
C VAL A 34 -13.49 2.50 -10.49
N ASP A 35 -14.60 1.80 -10.70
CA ASP A 35 -15.60 2.10 -11.74
C ASP A 35 -16.98 2.36 -11.10
N ALA A 36 -17.03 3.35 -10.20
CA ALA A 36 -18.22 3.70 -9.43
C ALA A 36 -19.27 4.52 -10.25
N ALA A 37 -19.39 4.28 -11.55
CA ALA A 37 -20.22 5.06 -12.48
C ALA A 37 -21.69 5.22 -12.07
N VAL A 38 -22.25 4.24 -11.34
CA VAL A 38 -23.65 4.27 -10.88
C VAL A 38 -23.82 5.03 -9.56
N MET A 39 -22.86 4.91 -8.63
CA MET A 39 -22.96 5.49 -7.28
C MET A 39 -22.20 6.81 -7.13
N GLY A 40 -21.53 7.29 -8.17
CA GLY A 40 -20.81 8.58 -8.24
C GLY A 40 -19.50 8.67 -7.45
N GLY A 41 -19.11 7.59 -6.76
CA GLY A 41 -17.77 7.41 -6.18
C GLY A 41 -17.29 8.57 -5.30
N ILE A 42 -16.00 8.90 -5.43
CA ILE A 42 -15.35 10.00 -4.70
C ILE A 42 -15.97 11.35 -5.06
N THR A 43 -16.32 11.54 -6.34
CA THR A 43 -16.86 12.79 -6.87
C THR A 43 -18.14 13.24 -6.18
N ASN A 44 -18.97 12.32 -5.68
CA ASN A 44 -20.15 12.70 -4.89
C ASN A 44 -19.78 13.35 -3.55
N TYR A 45 -18.74 12.87 -2.87
CA TYR A 45 -18.26 13.51 -1.63
C TYR A 45 -17.63 14.87 -1.93
N GLU A 46 -16.89 14.99 -3.03
CA GLU A 46 -16.27 16.25 -3.47
C GLU A 46 -17.31 17.34 -3.71
N LYS A 47 -18.36 17.00 -4.47
CA LYS A 47 -19.45 17.92 -4.78
C LYS A 47 -20.30 18.30 -3.58
N ALA A 48 -20.43 17.40 -2.60
CA ALA A 48 -21.28 17.63 -1.43
C ALA A 48 -20.56 18.35 -0.29
N PHE A 49 -19.33 17.96 0.03
CA PHE A 49 -18.68 18.34 1.29
C PHE A 49 -17.39 19.12 1.11
N PHE A 50 -16.75 19.06 -0.07
CA PHE A 50 -15.42 19.68 -0.27
C PHE A 50 -15.50 21.03 -1.00
N GLN A 51 -16.71 21.58 -1.13
CA GLN A 51 -16.91 22.92 -1.67
C GLN A 51 -16.56 23.98 -0.62
N PRO A 52 -15.92 25.09 -1.01
CA PRO A 52 -15.61 26.19 -0.09
C PRO A 52 -16.84 26.69 0.67
N GLU A 53 -17.98 26.81 -0.01
CA GLU A 53 -19.24 27.30 0.54
C GLU A 53 -19.79 26.39 1.65
N TYR A 54 -19.55 25.07 1.56
CA TYR A 54 -19.92 24.12 2.61
C TYR A 54 -19.09 24.39 3.88
N SER A 55 -17.78 24.61 3.70
CA SER A 55 -16.83 24.79 4.80
C SER A 55 -17.08 26.08 5.60
N GLU A 56 -17.53 27.14 4.93
CA GLU A 56 -17.88 28.42 5.58
C GLU A 56 -19.12 28.31 6.48
N THR A 57 -20.05 27.41 6.14
CA THR A 57 -21.33 27.26 6.82
C THR A 57 -21.37 26.12 7.83
N HIS A 58 -20.40 25.20 7.77
CA HIS A 58 -20.35 23.97 8.58
C HIS A 58 -18.95 23.74 9.18
N ALA A 59 -18.41 24.73 9.88
CA ALA A 59 -17.06 24.66 10.47
C ALA A 59 -16.88 23.47 11.43
N ASP A 60 -17.95 23.02 12.09
CA ASP A 60 -17.93 21.87 13.02
C ASP A 60 -17.64 20.53 12.31
N ASP A 61 -17.88 20.44 11.00
CA ASP A 61 -17.65 19.24 10.20
C ASP A 61 -16.19 19.11 9.75
N ALA A 62 -15.34 20.11 9.97
CA ALA A 62 -13.97 20.16 9.42
C ALA A 62 -13.16 18.90 9.73
N ALA A 63 -13.20 18.41 10.98
CA ALA A 63 -12.51 17.20 11.37
C ALA A 63 -13.03 15.93 10.66
N SER A 64 -14.35 15.85 10.44
CA SER A 64 -14.98 14.75 9.71
C SER A 64 -14.63 14.76 8.22
N ILE A 65 -14.57 15.96 7.62
CA ILE A 65 -14.16 16.17 6.24
C ILE A 65 -12.69 15.77 6.06
N ASP A 66 -11.80 16.18 6.96
CA ASP A 66 -10.39 15.81 6.90
C ASP A 66 -10.19 14.30 7.08
N LYS A 67 -10.93 13.68 8.01
CA LYS A 67 -10.97 12.21 8.13
C LYS A 67 -11.44 11.55 6.83
N LEU A 68 -12.45 12.10 6.16
CA LEU A 68 -12.94 11.54 4.90
C LEU A 68 -11.90 11.64 3.78
N LYS A 69 -11.21 12.78 3.65
CA LYS A 69 -10.08 12.96 2.71
C LYS A 69 -8.95 11.97 2.98
N ASP A 70 -8.59 11.78 4.24
CA ASP A 70 -7.57 10.82 4.65
C ASP A 70 -7.97 9.36 4.30
N LEU A 71 -9.24 9.01 4.50
CA LEU A 71 -9.77 7.70 4.12
C LEU A 71 -9.80 7.49 2.60
N ILE A 72 -10.06 8.53 1.81
CA ILE A 72 -9.98 8.49 0.34
C ILE A 72 -8.53 8.22 -0.07
N ALA A 73 -7.57 9.00 0.43
CA ALA A 73 -6.15 8.83 0.12
C ALA A 73 -5.63 7.45 0.54
N SER A 74 -6.06 6.95 1.70
CA SER A 74 -5.68 5.64 2.23
C SER A 74 -6.26 4.45 1.45
N GLN A 75 -7.26 4.67 0.60
CA GLN A 75 -7.83 3.60 -0.23
C GLN A 75 -6.94 3.25 -1.41
N ILE A 76 -6.18 4.22 -1.95
CA ILE A 76 -5.30 4.03 -3.12
C ILE A 76 -4.28 2.90 -2.94
N PRO A 77 -3.44 2.88 -1.88
CA PRO A 77 -2.46 1.81 -1.72
C PRO A 77 -3.12 0.45 -1.46
N LEU A 78 -4.36 0.39 -0.97
CA LEU A 78 -5.11 -0.88 -0.84
C LEU A 78 -5.57 -1.38 -2.21
N LEU A 79 -6.08 -0.49 -3.06
CA LEU A 79 -6.50 -0.83 -4.43
C LEU A 79 -5.32 -1.31 -5.27
N GLU A 80 -4.17 -0.64 -5.18
CA GLU A 80 -2.94 -1.05 -5.88
C GLU A 80 -2.59 -2.51 -5.56
N VAL A 81 -2.55 -2.85 -4.27
CA VAL A 81 -2.28 -4.21 -3.80
C VAL A 81 -3.35 -5.20 -4.27
N ALA A 82 -4.63 -4.82 -4.19
CA ALA A 82 -5.73 -5.69 -4.59
C ALA A 82 -5.70 -5.99 -6.10
N ILE A 83 -5.44 -4.99 -6.93
CA ILE A 83 -5.34 -5.11 -8.39
C ILE A 83 -4.14 -5.95 -8.80
N GLN A 84 -2.99 -5.76 -8.15
CA GLN A 84 -1.82 -6.61 -8.38
C GLN A 84 -2.08 -8.06 -7.98
N LEU A 85 -2.72 -8.30 -6.82
CA LEU A 85 -3.12 -9.65 -6.39
C LEU A 85 -4.11 -10.29 -7.38
N HIS A 86 -5.07 -9.51 -7.87
CA HIS A 86 -6.01 -9.97 -8.90
C HIS A 86 -5.29 -10.33 -10.20
N ARG A 87 -4.36 -9.50 -10.69
CA ARG A 87 -3.54 -9.78 -11.89
C ARG A 87 -2.80 -11.11 -11.80
N GLN A 88 -2.23 -11.42 -10.63
CA GLN A 88 -1.47 -12.66 -10.42
C GLN A 88 -2.34 -13.93 -10.47
N ARG A 89 -3.65 -13.80 -10.17
CA ARG A 89 -4.56 -14.93 -9.99
C ARG A 89 -5.62 -15.06 -11.08
N ALA A 90 -5.89 -13.99 -11.83
CA ALA A 90 -6.93 -13.97 -12.83
C ALA A 90 -6.57 -14.89 -14.01
N PRO A 91 -7.50 -15.71 -14.50
CA PRO A 91 -7.28 -16.48 -15.73
C PRO A 91 -7.14 -15.53 -16.93
N VAL A 92 -6.45 -16.00 -17.97
CA VAL A 92 -6.19 -15.21 -19.20
C VAL A 92 -7.47 -14.68 -19.85
N SER A 93 -8.59 -15.39 -19.71
CA SER A 93 -9.91 -14.96 -20.20
C SER A 93 -10.42 -13.66 -19.56
N LEU A 94 -9.95 -13.32 -18.35
CA LEU A 94 -10.27 -12.05 -17.68
C LEU A 94 -9.26 -10.94 -18.00
N GLY A 95 -8.34 -11.13 -18.94
CA GLY A 95 -7.35 -10.12 -19.35
C GLY A 95 -7.96 -8.74 -19.66
N PRO A 96 -9.00 -8.63 -20.51
CA PRO A 96 -9.65 -7.34 -20.80
C PRO A 96 -10.27 -6.69 -19.55
N PHE A 97 -10.82 -7.49 -18.65
CA PHE A 97 -11.38 -6.98 -17.38
C PHE A 97 -10.28 -6.47 -16.46
N GLN A 98 -9.16 -7.19 -16.34
CA GLN A 98 -7.99 -6.75 -15.58
C GLN A 98 -7.44 -5.42 -16.12
N GLN A 99 -7.30 -5.28 -17.44
CA GLN A 99 -6.84 -4.04 -18.06
C GLN A 99 -7.77 -2.86 -17.71
N ARG A 100 -9.09 -3.06 -17.78
CA ARG A 100 -10.07 -2.03 -17.41
C ARG A 100 -9.91 -1.58 -15.95
N LEU A 101 -9.71 -2.51 -15.02
CA LEU A 101 -9.49 -2.16 -13.61
C LEU A 101 -8.25 -1.29 -13.42
N GLU A 102 -7.17 -1.57 -14.16
CA GLU A 102 -5.91 -0.82 -14.10
C GLU A 102 -6.04 0.59 -14.68
N GLU A 103 -6.73 0.73 -15.81
CA GLU A 103 -7.01 2.03 -16.43
C GLU A 103 -7.84 2.91 -15.48
N CYS A 104 -8.96 2.40 -14.97
CA CYS A 104 -9.80 3.13 -14.01
C CYS A 104 -9.03 3.49 -12.72
N PHE A 105 -8.19 2.56 -12.23
CA PHE A 105 -7.36 2.82 -11.06
C PHE A 105 -6.30 3.89 -11.33
N SER A 106 -5.66 3.90 -12.50
CA SER A 106 -4.64 4.90 -12.86
C SER A 106 -5.21 6.32 -12.84
N ASP A 107 -6.41 6.50 -13.40
CA ASP A 107 -7.10 7.79 -13.39
C ASP A 107 -7.46 8.21 -11.96
N MET A 108 -8.04 7.28 -11.18
CA MET A 108 -8.40 7.50 -9.79
C MET A 108 -7.18 7.81 -8.90
N GLN A 109 -6.08 7.08 -9.08
CA GLN A 109 -4.83 7.28 -8.35
C GLN A 109 -4.26 8.66 -8.64
N THR A 110 -4.18 9.05 -9.92
CA THR A 110 -3.68 10.37 -10.32
C THR A 110 -4.50 11.48 -9.67
N HIS A 111 -5.83 11.38 -9.76
CA HIS A 111 -6.73 12.34 -9.15
C HIS A 111 -6.58 12.42 -7.62
N VAL A 112 -6.56 11.27 -6.94
CA VAL A 112 -6.51 11.23 -5.48
C VAL A 112 -5.15 11.66 -4.93
N GLU A 113 -4.05 11.20 -5.54
CA GLU A 113 -2.70 11.60 -5.09
C GLU A 113 -2.47 13.11 -5.30
N HIS A 114 -3.00 13.70 -6.37
CA HIS A 114 -2.95 15.14 -6.60
C HIS A 114 -3.72 15.94 -5.55
N ASN A 115 -4.96 15.53 -5.23
CA ASN A 115 -5.86 16.33 -4.38
C ASN A 115 -5.74 16.04 -2.88
N TYR A 116 -5.35 14.83 -2.49
CA TYR A 116 -5.36 14.37 -1.10
C TYR A 116 -4.00 13.84 -0.63
N GLY A 117 -3.01 13.84 -1.53
CA GLY A 117 -1.67 13.35 -1.25
C GLY A 117 -1.54 11.83 -1.30
N LYS A 118 -0.30 11.37 -1.34
CA LYS A 118 0.04 9.95 -1.40
C LYS A 118 0.05 9.31 -0.01
N LYS A 119 -0.50 8.10 0.09
CA LYS A 119 -0.46 7.27 1.29
C LYS A 119 0.29 5.97 1.01
N SER A 120 0.58 5.23 2.08
CA SER A 120 1.22 3.91 2.01
C SER A 120 0.44 2.91 2.84
N THR A 121 0.54 1.63 2.48
CA THR A 121 -0.02 0.52 3.25
C THR A 121 1.10 -0.46 3.62
N GLU A 122 0.96 -1.09 4.78
CA GLU A 122 1.90 -2.14 5.23
C GLU A 122 1.70 -3.46 4.47
N LEU A 123 0.61 -3.61 3.71
CA LEU A 123 0.28 -4.81 2.96
C LEU A 123 1.16 -4.92 1.69
N LYS A 124 2.45 -5.20 1.82
CA LYS A 124 3.31 -5.47 0.65
C LYS A 124 2.96 -6.82 0.04
N LEU A 125 2.90 -6.91 -1.30
CA LEU A 125 2.91 -8.20 -1.98
C LEU A 125 4.36 -8.69 -1.99
N ASP A 126 4.58 -9.93 -1.56
CA ASP A 126 5.88 -10.56 -1.73
C ASP A 126 6.08 -10.74 -3.23
N THR A 127 6.84 -9.83 -3.84
CA THR A 127 7.34 -10.04 -5.19
C THR A 127 8.19 -11.31 -5.13
N PRO A 128 7.87 -12.38 -5.87
CA PRO A 128 8.86 -13.43 -6.05
C PRO A 128 10.06 -12.72 -6.69
N HIS A 129 11.24 -12.83 -6.07
CA HIS A 129 12.56 -12.27 -6.42
C HIS A 129 13.19 -11.19 -5.53
N SER A 130 12.63 -10.77 -4.38
CA SER A 130 13.48 -10.07 -3.37
C SER A 130 14.11 -11.07 -2.41
N VAL A 131 15.10 -11.82 -2.89
CA VAL A 131 16.04 -12.53 -2.00
C VAL A 131 16.94 -11.48 -1.36
N THR A 132 16.48 -10.90 -0.25
CA THR A 132 17.37 -10.07 0.57
C THR A 132 18.36 -11.00 1.25
N MET A 133 19.60 -11.01 0.79
CA MET A 133 20.71 -11.72 1.43
C MET A 133 20.84 -11.22 2.87
N ARG A 134 20.28 -11.97 3.83
CA ARG A 134 20.47 -11.72 5.26
C ARG A 134 21.93 -12.00 5.59
N ARG A 135 22.77 -10.95 5.59
CA ARG A 135 24.15 -11.02 6.07
C ARG A 135 24.13 -11.43 7.54
N GLN A 136 24.62 -12.63 7.81
CA GLN A 136 24.94 -13.10 9.14
C GLN A 136 26.23 -12.38 9.56
N PHE A 137 26.12 -11.28 10.29
CA PHE A 137 27.25 -10.78 11.06
C PHE A 137 27.32 -11.58 12.35
N SER A 138 28.17 -12.60 12.37
CA SER A 138 28.63 -13.22 13.61
C SER A 138 29.55 -12.22 14.30
N GLY A 139 29.04 -11.59 15.36
CA GLY A 139 29.85 -10.85 16.31
C GLY A 139 30.68 -11.83 17.15
N VAL A 140 32.00 -11.69 17.09
CA VAL A 140 32.88 -12.15 18.17
C VAL A 140 33.44 -10.91 18.85
N THR A 141 32.97 -10.73 20.07
CA THR A 141 33.50 -9.84 21.09
C THR A 141 34.85 -10.35 21.59
N GLY A 142 35.84 -9.47 21.74
CA GLY A 142 37.12 -9.82 22.37
C GLY A 142 38.10 -8.65 22.37
N ASN A 143 37.85 -7.69 23.26
CA ASN A 143 38.80 -6.64 23.65
C ASN A 143 39.88 -7.28 24.56
N LEU A 144 41.18 -7.01 24.35
CA LEU A 144 42.15 -6.60 25.38
C LEU A 144 43.60 -6.57 24.83
N ASP A 145 44.26 -5.47 25.14
CA ASP A 145 45.68 -5.11 25.14
C ASP A 145 46.75 -6.18 24.86
N HIS A 146 47.79 -5.80 24.11
CA HIS A 146 49.12 -5.56 24.69
C HIS A 146 50.10 -4.95 23.68
N ARG A 147 50.51 -3.72 23.97
CA ARG A 147 51.79 -3.13 23.54
C ARG A 147 52.93 -4.08 23.91
N LEU A 148 53.86 -4.34 23.00
CA LEU A 148 55.23 -4.70 23.36
C LEU A 148 56.22 -3.90 22.53
N SER A 149 57.14 -3.30 23.27
CA SER A 149 58.13 -2.32 22.91
C SER A 149 59.33 -2.92 22.18
N GLU A 150 60.02 -2.07 21.41
CA GLU A 150 61.42 -2.25 21.01
C GLU A 150 62.32 -2.56 22.21
N VAL A 151 63.29 -3.47 22.04
CA VAL A 151 64.70 -3.26 22.43
C VAL A 151 65.62 -4.15 21.59
N SER A 152 66.66 -3.55 21.00
CA SER A 152 67.87 -4.21 20.47
C SER A 152 68.65 -4.96 21.55
N LEU A 153 69.47 -5.95 21.18
CA LEU A 153 70.92 -5.98 21.45
C LEU A 153 71.57 -7.30 20.97
N ALA A 154 72.87 -7.19 20.75
CA ALA A 154 73.75 -8.04 19.97
C ALA A 154 74.39 -9.22 20.75
N SER A 155 75.12 -10.02 19.97
CA SER A 155 76.35 -10.78 20.28
C SER A 155 76.25 -12.20 20.84
N SER A 156 76.82 -13.08 19.99
CA SER A 156 77.85 -14.10 20.24
C SER A 156 77.71 -15.07 21.42
N GLU A 157 77.68 -16.37 21.13
CA GLU A 157 78.88 -17.23 21.00
C GLU A 157 78.63 -18.36 19.99
#